data_AF-A0A0J1GLE1-F1
#
_entry.id   AF-A0A0J1GLE1-F1
#
_cell.length_a   1.000
_cell.length_b   1.000
_cell.length_c   1.000
_cell.angle_alpha   90.00
_cell.angle_beta   90.00
_cell.angle_gamma   90.00
#
_symmetry.space_group_name_H-M   'P 1'
#
loop_
_entity.id
_entity.type
_entity.pdbx_description
1 polymer ?
#
loop_
_entity_poly.entity_id
_entity_poly.type
_entity_poly.pdbx_seq_one_letter_code
_entity_poly.pdbx_strand_id
1 'polypeptide(L)'
;METDKPSGNRLHLAISTHDIEATVDDYSKRVGARPCLHIAGEYALWRTALLNLSVRKTTDTPSGVVRHVGWEVPDTAPNSEVFTCETDVNGLVWERFTAQQQADEINDIWVDEHYQPNQSNK
;
A
#
# COMPACT_ATOMS: atom_id res chain seq x y z
N MET A 1 24.43 8.78 -11.60
CA MET A 1 23.32 9.69 -11.24
C MET A 1 22.52 8.95 -10.18
N GLU A 2 22.81 9.22 -8.91
CA GLU A 2 22.04 8.63 -7.80
C GLU A 2 20.59 9.06 -7.97
N THR A 3 19.72 8.11 -8.27
CA THR A 3 18.28 8.34 -8.16
C THR A 3 17.99 8.49 -6.68
N ASP A 4 17.59 9.69 -6.31
CA ASP A 4 17.17 10.12 -4.98
C ASP A 4 16.27 9.03 -4.36
N LYS A 5 16.87 8.21 -3.50
CA LYS A 5 16.13 7.17 -2.77
C LYS A 5 15.28 7.96 -1.79
N PRO A 6 13.93 7.90 -1.86
CA PRO A 6 13.09 8.78 -1.07
C PRO A 6 13.43 8.58 0.41
N SER A 7 14.01 9.62 1.02
CA SER A 7 14.57 9.58 2.37
C SER A 7 13.52 9.81 3.46
N GLY A 8 12.23 9.80 3.09
CA GLY A 8 11.12 10.15 3.95
C GLY A 8 10.04 9.07 3.97
N ASN A 9 9.27 9.05 5.05
CA ASN A 9 8.13 8.15 5.20
C ASN A 9 7.07 8.48 4.15
N ARG A 10 6.33 7.46 3.70
CA ARG A 10 5.14 7.63 2.87
C ARG A 10 3.90 7.39 3.73
N LEU A 11 2.91 8.27 3.59
CA LEU A 11 1.62 8.06 4.22
C LEU A 11 1.01 6.79 3.62
N HIS A 12 0.70 5.83 4.47
CA HIS A 12 -0.07 4.66 4.09
C HIS A 12 -1.56 4.92 4.25
N LEU A 13 -2.33 4.58 3.21
CA LEU A 13 -3.78 4.61 3.24
C LEU A 13 -4.31 3.33 2.60
N ALA A 14 -5.14 2.59 3.32
CA ALA A 14 -5.79 1.40 2.78
C ALA A 14 -7.31 1.56 2.74
N ILE A 15 -7.88 1.32 1.56
CA ILE A 15 -9.31 1.51 1.32
C ILE A 15 -9.94 0.18 0.90
N SER A 16 -11.20 -0.05 1.28
CA SER A 16 -12.04 -1.12 0.75
C SER A 16 -12.74 -0.69 -0.53
N THR A 17 -12.88 -1.62 -1.48
CA THR A 17 -13.74 -1.44 -2.66
C THR A 17 -14.60 -2.66 -2.90
N HIS A 18 -15.66 -2.50 -3.68
CA HIS A 18 -16.41 -3.62 -4.25
C HIS A 18 -16.04 -3.89 -5.71
N ASP A 19 -15.33 -2.95 -6.37
CA ASP A 19 -14.91 -3.04 -7.77
C ASP A 19 -13.48 -2.55 -7.94
N ILE A 20 -12.52 -3.48 -8.02
CA ILE A 20 -11.11 -3.13 -8.12
C ILE A 20 -10.76 -2.53 -9.47
N GLU A 21 -11.38 -2.98 -10.56
CA GLU A 21 -11.01 -2.56 -11.92
C GLU A 21 -11.47 -1.11 -12.15
N ALA A 22 -12.70 -0.79 -11.75
CA ALA A 22 -13.18 0.58 -11.77
C ALA A 22 -12.34 1.48 -10.85
N THR A 23 -11.89 0.96 -9.71
CA THR A 23 -11.01 1.70 -8.80
C THR A 23 -9.65 1.97 -9.44
N VAL A 24 -9.06 0.97 -10.11
CA VAL A 24 -7.77 1.14 -10.80
C VAL A 24 -7.86 2.24 -11.84
N ASP A 25 -8.92 2.27 -12.64
CA ASP A 25 -9.10 3.28 -13.69
C ASP A 25 -9.38 4.69 -13.16
N ASP A 26 -10.11 4.84 -12.06
CA ASP A 26 -10.35 6.15 -11.43
C ASP A 26 -9.12 6.63 -10.66
N TYR A 27 -8.58 5.80 -9.77
CA TYR A 27 -7.50 6.20 -8.87
C TYR A 27 -6.20 6.42 -9.63
N SER A 28 -5.94 5.70 -10.72
CA SER A 28 -4.77 5.99 -11.55
C SER A 28 -4.78 7.41 -12.14
N LYS A 29 -5.97 7.95 -12.44
CA LYS A 29 -6.12 9.34 -12.92
C LYS A 29 -5.91 10.35 -11.79
N ARG A 30 -6.42 10.06 -10.59
CA ARG A 30 -6.31 10.92 -9.41
C ARG A 30 -4.89 10.96 -8.83
N VAL A 31 -4.24 9.81 -8.77
CA VAL A 31 -2.85 9.65 -8.32
C VAL A 31 -1.87 10.16 -9.39
N GLY A 32 -2.27 10.12 -10.66
CA GLY A 32 -1.42 10.51 -11.79
C GLY A 32 -0.42 9.42 -12.21
N ALA A 33 -0.64 8.16 -11.78
CA ALA A 33 0.18 7.01 -12.11
C ALA A 33 -0.65 5.72 -12.09
N ARG A 34 -0.26 4.72 -12.89
CA ARG A 34 -0.78 3.35 -12.77
C ARG A 34 -0.31 2.73 -11.43
N PRO A 35 -1.05 1.74 -10.89
CA PRO A 35 -0.59 1.03 -9.71
C PRO A 35 0.74 0.32 -10.01
N CYS A 36 1.63 0.24 -9.01
CA CYS A 36 2.85 -0.55 -9.11
C CYS A 36 2.59 -2.05 -8.93
N LEU A 37 1.42 -2.42 -8.39
CA LEU A 37 0.93 -3.79 -8.35
C LEU A 37 -0.58 -3.78 -8.56
N HIS A 38 -1.05 -4.66 -9.45
CA HIS A 38 -2.47 -4.89 -9.69
C HIS A 38 -2.74 -6.39 -9.75
N ILE A 39 -3.56 -6.87 -8.83
CA ILE A 39 -4.05 -8.24 -8.76
C ILE A 39 -5.51 -8.23 -9.17
N ALA A 40 -5.78 -8.79 -10.34
CA ALA A 40 -7.07 -8.71 -11.00
C ALA A 40 -8.19 -9.19 -10.08
N GLY A 41 -9.25 -8.38 -9.98
CA GLY A 41 -10.40 -8.69 -9.12
C GLY A 41 -10.18 -8.54 -7.60
N GLU A 42 -8.96 -8.26 -7.11
CA GLU A 42 -8.64 -8.35 -5.69
C GLU A 42 -7.95 -7.12 -5.08
N TYR A 43 -6.88 -6.61 -5.69
CA TYR A 43 -6.01 -5.66 -5.01
C TYR A 43 -5.26 -4.73 -5.96
N ALA A 44 -5.03 -3.50 -5.53
CA ALA A 44 -4.18 -2.55 -6.25
C ALA A 44 -3.36 -1.71 -5.26
N LEU A 45 -2.10 -1.45 -5.61
CA LEU A 45 -1.16 -0.66 -4.81
C LEU A 45 -0.54 0.43 -5.68
N TRP A 46 -0.61 1.66 -5.21
CA TRP A 46 0.10 2.81 -5.75
C TRP A 46 1.17 3.24 -4.77
N ARG A 47 2.35 3.55 -5.29
CA ARG A 47 3.44 4.13 -4.51
C ARG A 47 4.00 5.34 -5.23
N THR A 48 3.95 6.49 -4.58
CA THR A 48 4.57 7.76 -5.04
C THR A 48 5.61 8.21 -4.03
N ALA A 49 6.27 9.34 -4.25
CA ALA A 49 7.24 9.92 -3.31
C ALA A 49 6.72 10.06 -1.86
N LEU A 50 5.42 10.32 -1.66
CA LEU A 50 4.85 10.63 -0.35
C LEU A 50 3.66 9.71 0.04
N LEU A 51 3.23 8.84 -0.86
CA LEU A 51 2.01 8.04 -0.69
C LEU A 51 2.29 6.55 -0.94
N ASN A 52 1.76 5.71 -0.05
CA ASN A 52 1.52 4.28 -0.26
C ASN A 52 0.00 4.08 -0.14
N LEU A 53 -0.69 3.95 -1.26
CA LEU A 53 -2.14 3.77 -1.30
C LEU A 53 -2.45 2.35 -1.73
N SER A 54 -3.10 1.58 -0.87
CA SER A 54 -3.63 0.27 -1.21
C SER A 54 -5.15 0.28 -1.27
N VAL A 55 -5.71 -0.43 -2.23
CA VAL A 55 -7.15 -0.69 -2.29
C VAL A 55 -7.35 -2.19 -2.41
N ARG A 56 -8.18 -2.75 -1.52
CA ARG A 56 -8.50 -4.17 -1.51
C ARG A 56 -9.99 -4.35 -1.72
N LYS A 57 -10.37 -5.30 -2.58
CA LYS A 57 -11.75 -5.75 -2.68
C LYS A 57 -12.13 -6.51 -1.41
N THR A 58 -13.22 -6.11 -0.78
CA THR A 58 -13.71 -6.77 0.45
C THR A 58 -15.18 -7.08 0.31
N THR A 59 -15.61 -8.26 0.77
CA THR A 59 -17.04 -8.62 0.86
C THR A 59 -17.68 -8.08 2.14
N ASP A 60 -16.89 -7.98 3.21
CA ASP A 60 -17.42 -7.76 4.57
C ASP A 60 -17.31 -6.31 5.02
N THR A 61 -16.63 -5.46 4.24
CA THR A 61 -16.52 -4.02 4.49
C THR A 61 -17.22 -3.24 3.38
N PRO A 62 -18.00 -2.18 3.69
CA PRO A 62 -18.56 -1.31 2.67
C PRO A 62 -17.48 -0.70 1.77
N SER A 63 -17.81 -0.43 0.51
CA SER A 63 -16.89 0.24 -0.41
C SER A 63 -16.63 1.69 0.03
N GLY A 64 -15.39 2.16 -0.16
CA GLY A 64 -14.98 3.53 0.16
C GLY A 64 -14.65 3.77 1.63
N VAL A 65 -14.46 2.71 2.42
CA VAL A 65 -14.08 2.82 3.84
C VAL A 65 -12.57 2.74 3.97
N VAL A 66 -12.00 3.59 4.82
CA VAL A 66 -10.61 3.50 5.25
C VAL A 66 -10.49 2.34 6.25
N ARG A 67 -9.70 1.31 5.91
CA ARG A 67 -9.50 0.12 6.74
C ARG A 67 -8.39 0.33 7.77
N HIS A 68 -7.28 0.90 7.34
CA HIS A 68 -6.18 1.36 8.19
C HIS A 68 -5.42 2.48 7.47
N VAL A 69 -4.71 3.28 8.27
CA VAL A 69 -3.74 4.28 7.84
C VAL A 69 -2.38 3.93 8.41
N GLY A 70 -1.32 4.64 8.04
CA GLY A 70 -0.02 4.31 8.60
C GLY A 70 1.16 5.03 7.97
N TRP A 71 2.33 4.48 8.20
CA TRP A 71 3.58 4.93 7.60
C TRP A 71 4.33 3.76 6.98
N GLU A 72 4.52 3.80 5.66
CA GLU A 72 5.64 3.08 5.05
C GLU A 72 6.92 3.85 5.37
N VAL A 73 7.90 3.20 5.97
CA VAL A 73 9.17 3.80 6.34
C VAL A 73 10.36 3.22 5.60
N PRO A 74 11.44 4.01 5.44
CA PRO A 74 12.68 3.49 4.90
C PRO A 74 13.24 2.34 5.75
N ASP A 75 13.89 1.37 5.11
CA ASP A 75 14.59 0.27 5.80
C ASP A 75 15.75 0.75 6.70
N THR A 76 16.12 2.02 6.57
CA THR A 76 17.15 2.68 7.40
C THR A 76 16.55 3.41 8.60
N ALA A 77 15.23 3.47 8.74
CA ALA A 77 14.58 4.13 9.86
C ALA A 77 14.79 3.33 11.15
N PRO A 78 14.81 3.98 12.33
CA PRO A 78 14.83 3.26 13.60
C PRO A 78 13.64 2.30 13.72
N ASN A 79 13.88 1.10 14.24
CA ASN A 79 12.90 0.03 14.45
C ASN A 79 12.15 -0.35 13.16
N SER A 80 12.78 -0.22 11.98
CA SER A 80 12.18 -0.60 10.70
C SER A 80 11.96 -2.11 10.56
N GLU A 81 12.66 -2.92 11.35
CA GLU A 81 12.45 -4.35 11.44
C GLU A 81 11.14 -4.76 12.12
N VAL A 82 10.47 -3.82 12.80
CA VAL A 82 9.27 -4.09 13.60
C VAL A 82 8.03 -3.52 12.90
N PHE A 83 7.12 -4.41 12.53
CA PHE A 83 5.74 -4.02 12.18
C PHE A 83 5.00 -3.60 13.44
N THR A 84 4.29 -2.47 13.40
CA THR A 84 3.40 -2.06 14.49
C THR A 84 1.98 -1.88 13.99
N CYS A 85 1.01 -2.18 14.85
CA CYS A 85 -0.41 -1.96 14.61
C CYS A 85 -1.06 -1.47 15.91
N GLU A 86 -1.65 -0.29 15.89
CA GLU A 86 -2.29 0.32 17.06
C GLU A 86 -3.56 1.09 16.66
N THR A 87 -4.48 1.29 17.59
CA THR A 87 -5.69 2.09 17.34
C THR A 87 -5.51 3.48 17.95
N ASP A 88 -5.73 4.52 17.16
CA ASP A 88 -5.65 5.90 17.64
C ASP A 88 -6.88 6.32 18.47
N VAL A 89 -6.85 7.55 18.99
CA VAL A 89 -7.93 8.12 19.81
C VAL A 89 -9.25 8.32 19.05
N ASN A 90 -9.24 8.22 17.72
CA ASN A 90 -10.42 8.32 16.85
C ASN A 90 -10.95 6.94 16.43
N GLY A 91 -10.28 5.86 16.83
CA GLY A 91 -10.63 4.50 16.45
C GLY A 91 -10.04 4.05 15.11
N LEU A 92 -9.13 4.81 14.50
CA LEU A 92 -8.44 4.38 13.27
C LEU A 92 -7.30 3.44 13.63
N VAL A 93 -7.18 2.35 12.87
CA VAL A 93 -6.01 1.47 12.93
C VAL A 93 -4.85 2.15 12.20
N TRP A 94 -3.72 2.27 12.88
CA TRP A 94 -2.45 2.79 12.41
C TRP A 94 -1.42 1.68 12.31
N GLU A 95 -0.79 1.57 11.14
CA GLU A 95 0.28 0.62 10.89
C GLU A 95 1.61 1.32 10.62
N ARG A 96 2.72 0.70 11.01
CA ARG A 96 4.06 1.13 10.62
C ARG A 96 4.80 -0.06 10.07
N PHE A 97 5.34 0.08 8.87
CA PHE A 97 6.02 -1.01 8.18
C PHE A 97 7.02 -0.52 7.13
N THR A 98 7.89 -1.40 6.68
CA THR A 98 8.73 -1.18 5.49
C THR A 98 8.06 -1.66 4.22
N ALA A 99 8.53 -1.18 3.08
CA ALA A 99 8.04 -1.66 1.78
C ALA A 99 8.24 -3.19 1.62
N GLN A 100 9.27 -3.76 2.24
CA GLN A 100 9.52 -5.20 2.24
C GLN A 100 8.49 -5.96 3.07
N GLN A 101 8.15 -5.49 4.27
CA GLN A 101 7.13 -6.14 5.10
C GLN A 101 5.76 -6.18 4.42
N GLN A 102 5.35 -5.10 3.73
CA GLN A 102 4.13 -5.11 2.92
C GLN A 102 4.23 -6.09 1.75
N ALA A 103 5.41 -6.21 1.13
CA ALA A 103 5.60 -7.17 0.04
C ALA A 103 5.52 -8.62 0.52
N ASP A 104 6.05 -8.90 1.71
CA ASP A 104 5.95 -10.22 2.34
C ASP A 104 4.47 -10.57 2.59
N GLU A 105 3.67 -9.65 3.14
CA GLU A 105 2.21 -9.85 3.33
C GLU A 105 1.47 -10.09 2.00
N ILE A 106 1.78 -9.31 0.96
CA ILE A 106 1.21 -9.50 -0.37
C ILE A 106 1.51 -10.90 -0.90
N ASN A 107 2.77 -11.36 -0.75
CA ASN A 107 3.20 -12.67 -1.21
C ASN A 107 2.63 -13.82 -0.36
N ASP A 108 2.30 -13.58 0.90
CA ASP A 108 1.62 -14.56 1.74
C ASP A 108 0.15 -14.74 1.32
N ILE A 109 -0.51 -13.68 0.86
CA ILE A 109 -1.92 -13.71 0.41
C ILE A 109 -2.01 -14.18 -1.05
N TRP A 110 -1.15 -13.67 -1.93
CA TRP A 110 -1.13 -13.94 -3.37
C TRP A 110 0.23 -14.48 -3.79
N VAL A 111 0.46 -15.76 -3.46
CA VAL A 111 1.76 -16.45 -3.61
C VAL A 111 2.35 -16.37 -5.02
N ASP A 112 1.51 -16.33 -6.05
CA ASP A 112 1.93 -16.32 -7.45
C ASP A 112 2.41 -14.96 -7.97
N GLU A 113 2.19 -13.87 -7.21
CA GLU A 113 2.58 -12.51 -7.64
C GLU A 113 4.08 -12.27 -7.51
N HIS A 114 4.75 -12.94 -6.57
CA HIS A 114 6.17 -12.77 -6.25
C HIS A 114 6.61 -11.30 -6.22
N TYR A 115 5.75 -10.45 -5.66
CA TYR A 115 5.90 -9.01 -5.66
C TYR A 115 7.17 -8.60 -4.91
N GLN A 116 7.91 -7.66 -5.51
CA GLN A 116 9.12 -7.08 -4.94
C GLN A 116 8.98 -5.56 -4.93
N PRO A 117 9.22 -4.90 -3.79
CA PRO A 117 9.12 -3.46 -3.71
C PRO A 117 10.19 -2.80 -4.59
N ASN A 118 9.82 -1.73 -5.31
CA ASN A 118 10.70 -0.94 -6.18
C ASN A 118 11.18 -1.65 -7.47
N GLN A 119 10.61 -2.79 -7.86
CA GLN A 119 10.72 -3.20 -9.26
C GLN A 119 9.91 -2.23 -10.12
N SER A 120 10.61 -1.42 -10.91
CA SER A 120 9.96 -0.65 -11.96
C SER A 120 9.48 -1.65 -12.99
N ASN A 121 8.16 -1.83 -13.16
CA ASN A 121 7.64 -2.58 -14.30
C ASN A 121 8.22 -1.94 -15.57
N LYS A 122 9.04 -2.71 -16.29
CA LYS A 122 9.52 -2.36 -17.62
C LYS A 122 8.38 -2.41 -18.63
#